data_AF-A0A6J5V7J4-F1
#
_entry.id   AF-A0A6J5V7J4-F1
#
_cell.length_a   1.000
_cell.length_b   1.000
_cell.length_c   1.000
_cell.angle_alpha   90.00
_cell.angle_beta   90.00
_cell.angle_gamma   90.00
#
_symmetry.space_group_name_H-M   'P 1'
#
loop_
_entity.id
_entity.type
_entity.pdbx_description
1 polymer ?
#
loop_
_entity_poly.entity_id
_entity_poly.type
_entity_poly.pdbx_seq_one_letter_code
_entity_poly.pdbx_strand_id
1 'polypeptide(L)'
;MTSPSNTLFFYLLLSLFFTLAFSDDPDCVYTIYVRTGSILKGGTDSNANVRLYDAYGYGIEIRNLETWGGLMGPGHNYFERGNLDIFSGRGPCLQAPICALNLTSDGSGPHHGWYINYVEVTSTGAHIPCSQQLFTIEQWLATDTSPYELTAVRNYCNSDDDGVQKRRHTHRMIRSGSSGLVSAV
;
A
#
# COMPACT_ATOMS: atom_id res chain seq x y z
N MET A 1 29.09 52.82 -12.50
CA MET A 1 27.66 53.10 -12.71
C MET A 1 27.04 51.93 -13.46
N THR A 2 26.60 50.91 -12.73
CA THR A 2 25.91 49.74 -13.31
C THR A 2 24.44 50.11 -13.52
N SER A 3 23.97 50.02 -14.76
CA SER A 3 22.61 50.40 -15.16
C SER A 3 21.54 49.60 -14.38
N PRO A 4 20.48 50.25 -13.84
CA PRO A 4 19.42 49.60 -13.06
C PRO A 4 18.56 48.61 -13.87
N SER A 5 18.74 48.56 -15.20
CA SER A 5 18.07 47.60 -16.10
C SER A 5 18.52 46.15 -15.89
N ASN A 6 19.78 45.93 -15.48
CA ASN A 6 20.35 44.57 -15.34
C ASN A 6 19.92 43.84 -14.05
N THR A 7 19.59 44.58 -12.98
CA THR A 7 19.19 43.99 -11.70
C THR A 7 17.77 43.42 -11.75
N LEU A 8 16.84 44.10 -12.42
CA LEU A 8 15.46 43.63 -12.60
C LEU A 8 15.40 42.34 -13.43
N PHE A 9 16.25 42.21 -14.46
CA PHE A 9 16.35 41.00 -15.27
C PHE A 9 16.87 39.81 -14.46
N PHE A 10 17.83 40.02 -13.55
CA PHE A 10 18.34 38.98 -12.66
C PHE A 10 17.29 38.48 -11.66
N TYR A 11 16.47 39.37 -11.09
CA TYR A 11 15.36 38.96 -10.22
C TYR A 11 14.25 38.25 -10.99
N LEU A 12 13.97 38.69 -12.23
CA LEU A 12 13.00 38.02 -13.09
C LEU A 12 13.48 36.61 -13.47
N LEU A 13 14.77 36.45 -13.82
CA LEU A 13 15.40 35.14 -14.04
C LEU A 13 15.39 34.29 -12.77
N LEU A 14 15.78 34.82 -11.61
CA LEU A 14 15.75 34.07 -10.35
C LEU A 14 14.34 33.58 -10.02
N SER A 15 13.31 34.41 -10.27
CA SER A 15 11.91 34.04 -10.05
C SER A 15 11.42 32.98 -11.04
N LEU A 16 11.85 33.05 -12.32
CA LEU A 16 11.57 32.02 -13.33
C LEU A 16 12.29 30.70 -13.01
N PHE A 17 13.50 30.74 -12.47
CA PHE A 17 14.22 29.55 -11.99
C PHE A 17 13.58 28.95 -10.74
N PHE A 18 13.05 29.77 -9.82
CA PHE A 18 12.37 29.27 -8.61
C PHE A 18 11.05 28.56 -8.94
N THR A 19 10.38 28.94 -10.04
CA THR A 19 9.15 28.27 -10.52
C THR A 19 9.39 26.99 -11.32
N LEU A 20 10.65 26.64 -11.62
CA LEU A 20 11.02 25.43 -12.39
C LEU A 20 11.74 24.38 -11.55
N ALA A 21 11.70 24.49 -10.21
CA ALA A 21 12.02 23.38 -9.34
C ALA A 21 10.89 22.34 -9.43
N PHE A 22 10.88 21.57 -10.53
CA PHE A 22 10.17 20.30 -10.55
C PHE A 22 10.79 19.46 -9.44
N SER A 23 10.04 19.21 -8.37
CA SER A 23 10.37 18.13 -7.44
C SER A 23 10.24 16.86 -8.25
N ASP A 24 11.37 16.30 -8.67
CA ASP A 24 11.44 14.95 -9.25
C ASP A 24 11.27 13.96 -8.09
N ASP A 25 10.13 14.04 -7.40
CA ASP A 25 9.78 13.06 -6.37
C ASP A 25 9.79 11.71 -7.08
N PRO A 26 10.58 10.74 -6.59
CA PRO A 26 10.71 9.48 -7.31
C PRO A 26 9.34 8.83 -7.44
N ASP A 27 9.02 8.41 -8.67
CA ASP A 27 7.82 7.62 -8.96
C ASP A 27 8.10 6.15 -8.64
N CYS A 28 7.24 5.56 -7.82
CA CYS A 28 7.22 4.14 -7.52
C CYS A 28 6.08 3.46 -8.28
N VAL A 29 6.29 2.20 -8.66
CA VAL A 29 5.25 1.32 -9.16
C VAL A 29 4.66 0.56 -7.99
N TYR A 30 3.34 0.62 -7.88
CA TYR A 30 2.57 -0.14 -6.91
C TYR A 30 1.78 -1.21 -7.64
N THR A 31 1.86 -2.46 -7.18
CA THR A 31 1.05 -3.56 -7.68
C THR A 31 0.19 -4.08 -6.53
N ILE A 32 -1.13 -4.08 -6.72
CA ILE A 32 -2.12 -4.46 -5.72
C ILE A 32 -2.82 -5.71 -6.21
N TYR A 33 -2.81 -6.75 -5.39
CA TYR A 33 -3.53 -7.99 -5.59
C TYR A 33 -4.68 -8.03 -4.60
N VAL A 34 -5.90 -8.16 -5.09
CA VAL A 34 -7.10 -8.22 -4.25
C VAL A 34 -7.74 -9.58 -4.41
N ARG A 35 -7.83 -10.33 -3.31
CA ARG A 35 -8.52 -11.63 -3.28
C ARG A 35 -9.93 -11.44 -2.73
N THR A 36 -10.91 -11.50 -3.61
CA THR A 36 -12.31 -11.58 -3.22
C THR A 36 -12.60 -12.99 -2.69
N GLY A 37 -13.34 -13.07 -1.59
CA GLY A 37 -13.65 -14.34 -0.96
C GLY A 37 -14.63 -15.18 -1.75
N SER A 38 -14.57 -16.48 -1.51
CA SER A 38 -15.40 -17.48 -2.18
C SER A 38 -16.73 -17.74 -1.49
N ILE A 39 -17.11 -16.93 -0.50
CA ILE A 39 -18.40 -17.05 0.19
C ILE A 39 -19.56 -16.60 -0.70
N LEU A 40 -20.77 -17.07 -0.41
CA LEU A 40 -21.96 -16.74 -1.22
C LEU A 40 -22.18 -15.22 -1.24
N LYS A 41 -22.37 -14.66 -2.44
CA LYS A 41 -22.50 -13.21 -2.68
C LYS A 41 -21.28 -12.38 -2.25
N GLY A 42 -20.08 -12.98 -2.21
CA GLY A 42 -18.87 -12.28 -1.79
C GLY A 42 -18.29 -11.28 -2.80
N GLY A 43 -18.80 -11.21 -4.03
CA GLY A 43 -18.35 -10.26 -5.05
C GLY A 43 -19.16 -8.97 -5.10
N THR A 44 -18.65 -7.94 -5.79
CA THR A 44 -19.29 -6.63 -5.86
C THR A 44 -19.14 -5.92 -7.20
N ASP A 45 -20.13 -5.07 -7.54
CA ASP A 45 -20.07 -4.13 -8.66
C ASP A 45 -19.69 -2.68 -8.22
N SER A 46 -19.39 -2.48 -6.93
CA SER A 46 -18.98 -1.17 -6.38
C SER A 46 -17.54 -0.81 -6.76
N ASN A 47 -17.22 0.49 -6.73
CA ASN A 47 -15.83 0.92 -6.90
C ASN A 47 -15.05 0.69 -5.60
N ALA A 48 -13.78 0.28 -5.75
CA ALA A 48 -12.85 0.09 -4.64
C ALA A 48 -11.77 1.18 -4.63
N ASN A 49 -11.59 1.80 -3.46
CA ASN A 49 -10.56 2.78 -3.16
C ASN A 49 -9.54 2.17 -2.19
N VAL A 50 -8.28 2.55 -2.33
CA VAL A 50 -7.20 2.12 -1.44
C VAL A 50 -6.39 3.34 -1.00
N ARG A 51 -6.11 3.43 0.30
CA ARG A 51 -5.06 4.30 0.84
C ARG A 51 -3.98 3.45 1.49
N LEU A 52 -2.73 3.74 1.16
CA LEU A 52 -1.56 3.04 1.69
C LEU A 52 -0.75 4.01 2.52
N TYR A 53 -0.16 3.54 3.61
CA TYR A 53 0.68 4.36 4.48
C TYR A 53 1.96 3.63 4.86
N ASP A 54 3.01 4.43 5.05
CA ASP A 54 4.27 4.00 5.62
C ASP A 54 4.33 4.23 7.15
N ALA A 55 5.44 3.82 7.76
CA ALA A 55 5.63 3.88 9.20
C ALA A 55 5.67 5.33 9.76
N TYR A 56 5.87 6.33 8.90
CA TYR A 56 5.87 7.74 9.28
C TYR A 56 4.50 8.40 9.11
N GLY A 57 3.49 7.64 8.63
CA GLY A 57 2.15 8.12 8.38
C GLY A 57 1.99 8.87 7.06
N TYR A 58 3.04 8.94 6.22
CA TYR A 58 2.89 9.41 4.85
C TYR A 58 2.18 8.34 4.03
N GLY A 59 1.32 8.76 3.09
CA GLY A 59 0.49 7.82 2.35
C GLY A 59 0.03 8.32 1.00
N ILE A 60 -0.38 7.36 0.17
CA ILE A 60 -0.95 7.60 -1.17
C ILE A 60 -2.41 7.15 -1.22
N GLU A 61 -3.21 7.85 -2.03
CA GLU A 61 -4.64 7.55 -2.25
C GLU A 61 -4.88 7.13 -3.70
N ILE A 62 -5.54 5.99 -3.87
CA ILE A 62 -6.02 5.44 -5.14
C ILE A 62 -7.54 5.35 -5.06
N ARG A 63 -8.26 6.17 -5.84
CA ARG A 63 -9.71 6.32 -5.70
C ARG A 63 -10.56 5.29 -6.45
N ASN A 64 -10.00 4.62 -7.43
CA ASN A 64 -10.71 3.61 -8.18
C ASN A 64 -9.66 2.68 -8.77
N LEU A 65 -9.52 1.50 -8.16
CA LEU A 65 -8.48 0.53 -8.53
C LEU A 65 -8.54 0.15 -10.02
N GLU A 66 -9.75 -0.11 -10.54
CA GLU A 66 -9.97 -0.53 -11.92
C GLU A 66 -9.45 0.53 -12.91
N THR A 67 -9.91 1.77 -12.79
CA THR A 67 -9.50 2.86 -13.70
C THR A 67 -8.07 3.35 -13.45
N TRP A 68 -7.54 3.17 -12.24
CA TRP A 68 -6.15 3.54 -11.92
C TRP A 68 -5.14 2.61 -12.58
N GLY A 69 -5.44 1.31 -12.66
CA GLY A 69 -4.44 0.35 -13.14
C GLY A 69 -4.91 -1.08 -13.32
N GLY A 70 -6.18 -1.35 -13.62
CA GLY A 70 -6.69 -2.71 -13.83
C GLY A 70 -5.89 -3.49 -14.90
N LEU A 71 -5.41 -4.68 -14.54
CA LEU A 71 -4.55 -5.51 -15.40
C LEU A 71 -5.21 -6.81 -15.89
N MET A 72 -6.51 -6.98 -15.69
CA MET A 72 -7.21 -8.24 -16.04
C MET A 72 -7.69 -8.29 -17.50
N GLY A 73 -7.51 -7.19 -18.25
CA GLY A 73 -7.89 -7.08 -19.65
C GLY A 73 -9.27 -6.43 -19.87
N PRO A 74 -9.62 -6.14 -21.13
CA PRO A 74 -10.84 -5.44 -21.46
C PRO A 74 -12.09 -6.28 -21.17
N GLY A 75 -13.08 -5.67 -20.53
CA GLY A 75 -14.37 -6.32 -20.22
C GLY A 75 -14.32 -7.33 -19.08
N HIS A 76 -13.21 -7.42 -18.35
CA HIS A 76 -13.14 -8.21 -17.12
C HIS A 76 -14.05 -7.58 -16.05
N ASN A 77 -14.83 -8.43 -15.37
CA ASN A 77 -15.64 -7.98 -14.23
C ASN A 77 -14.80 -8.15 -12.95
N TYR A 78 -14.35 -7.03 -12.40
CA TYR A 78 -13.49 -6.99 -11.22
C TYR A 78 -14.28 -7.29 -9.95
N PHE A 79 -13.56 -7.72 -8.91
CA PHE A 79 -14.08 -7.95 -7.56
C PHE A 79 -15.15 -9.03 -7.47
N GLU A 80 -15.17 -9.95 -8.43
CA GLU A 80 -16.10 -11.07 -8.45
C GLU A 80 -15.71 -12.19 -7.47
N ARG A 81 -16.72 -12.93 -7.02
CA ARG A 81 -16.57 -13.97 -5.99
C ARG A 81 -15.45 -14.96 -6.33
N GLY A 82 -14.47 -15.05 -5.44
CA GLY A 82 -13.34 -15.98 -5.56
C GLY A 82 -12.22 -15.53 -6.50
N ASN A 83 -12.38 -14.42 -7.22
CA ASN A 83 -11.36 -13.90 -8.12
C ASN A 83 -10.16 -13.33 -7.36
N LEU A 84 -9.02 -13.41 -8.02
CA LEU A 84 -7.82 -12.65 -7.69
C LEU A 84 -7.65 -11.60 -8.78
N ASP A 85 -7.85 -10.33 -8.42
CA ASP A 85 -7.73 -9.21 -9.34
C ASP A 85 -6.43 -8.45 -9.09
N ILE A 86 -5.81 -7.99 -10.19
CA ILE A 86 -4.48 -7.37 -10.16
C ILE A 86 -4.59 -5.96 -10.74
N PHE A 87 -3.99 -5.01 -10.02
CA PHE A 87 -3.91 -3.61 -10.40
C PHE A 87 -2.46 -3.16 -10.32
N SER A 88 -1.99 -2.34 -11.27
CA SER A 88 -0.66 -1.74 -11.21
C SER A 88 -0.64 -0.34 -11.77
N GLY A 89 0.00 0.58 -11.06
CA GLY A 89 0.09 1.97 -11.45
C GLY A 89 1.27 2.67 -10.78
N ARG A 90 1.54 3.89 -11.23
CA ARG A 90 2.58 4.75 -10.64
C ARG A 90 1.98 5.71 -9.62
N GLY A 91 2.79 6.10 -8.66
CA GLY A 91 2.52 7.18 -7.72
C GLY A 91 3.79 7.57 -6.96
N PRO A 92 3.71 8.62 -6.11
CA PRO A 92 4.84 9.04 -5.30
C PRO A 92 5.40 7.90 -4.47
N CYS A 93 6.71 7.76 -4.39
CA CYS A 93 7.34 6.79 -3.50
C CYS A 93 7.05 7.10 -2.03
N LEU A 94 6.70 6.07 -1.25
CA LEU A 94 6.67 6.17 0.21
C LEU A 94 8.10 6.23 0.78
N GLN A 95 8.23 6.79 1.98
CA GLN A 95 9.54 6.98 2.63
C GLN A 95 10.00 5.71 3.38
N ALA A 96 9.07 4.80 3.67
CA ALA A 96 9.35 3.47 4.23
C ALA A 96 8.43 2.42 3.58
N PRO A 97 8.71 1.11 3.81
CA PRO A 97 7.81 0.03 3.42
C PRO A 97 6.35 0.29 3.84
N ILE A 98 5.43 -0.11 2.96
CA ILE A 98 3.99 -0.05 3.24
C ILE A 98 3.69 -0.91 4.44
N CYS A 99 3.01 -0.35 5.43
CA CYS A 99 2.66 -1.07 6.65
C CYS A 99 1.22 -0.83 7.10
N ALA A 100 0.49 0.10 6.48
CA ALA A 100 -0.95 0.24 6.73
C ALA A 100 -1.75 0.43 5.44
N LEU A 101 -3.00 -0.03 5.50
CA LEU A 101 -3.97 -0.05 4.42
C LEU A 101 -5.31 0.46 4.96
N ASN A 102 -5.98 1.30 4.18
CA ASN A 102 -7.42 1.55 4.27
C ASN A 102 -8.06 1.18 2.93
N LEU A 103 -8.83 0.10 2.92
CA LEU A 103 -9.62 -0.35 1.77
C LEU A 103 -11.05 0.15 1.96
N THR A 104 -11.62 0.80 0.95
CA THR A 104 -12.98 1.35 1.00
C THR A 104 -13.76 0.90 -0.23
N SER A 105 -15.02 0.52 -0.05
CA SER A 105 -16.01 0.40 -1.12
C SER A 105 -16.86 1.67 -1.16
N ASP A 106 -17.19 2.17 -2.35
CA ASP A 106 -18.14 3.28 -2.48
C ASP A 106 -19.61 2.86 -2.29
N GLY A 107 -19.87 1.56 -2.19
CA GLY A 107 -21.20 0.98 -1.98
C GLY A 107 -22.19 1.23 -3.13
N SER A 108 -21.69 1.61 -4.31
CA SER A 108 -22.52 1.87 -5.48
C SER A 108 -22.94 0.60 -6.22
N GLY A 109 -23.97 0.71 -7.06
CA GLY A 109 -24.43 -0.40 -7.92
C GLY A 109 -25.29 -1.45 -7.22
N PRO A 110 -25.85 -2.40 -8.00
CA PRO A 110 -26.39 -3.63 -7.45
C PRO A 110 -25.26 -4.46 -6.81
N HIS A 111 -25.59 -5.38 -5.89
CA HIS A 111 -24.59 -6.26 -5.26
C HIS A 111 -23.42 -5.52 -4.59
N HIS A 112 -23.71 -4.41 -3.90
CA HIS A 112 -22.69 -3.54 -3.29
C HIS A 112 -21.91 -4.15 -2.10
N GLY A 113 -22.39 -5.28 -1.55
CA GLY A 113 -21.72 -5.97 -0.45
C GLY A 113 -20.53 -6.79 -0.95
N TRP A 114 -19.35 -6.55 -0.39
CA TRP A 114 -18.11 -7.17 -0.86
C TRP A 114 -17.41 -7.92 0.27
N TYR A 115 -17.02 -9.18 0.06
CA TYR A 115 -16.23 -9.92 1.05
C TYR A 115 -14.81 -10.16 0.54
N ILE A 116 -13.83 -9.71 1.31
CA ILE A 116 -12.43 -9.71 0.91
C ILE A 116 -11.65 -10.64 1.84
N ASN A 117 -10.86 -11.55 1.26
CA ASN A 117 -9.93 -12.37 2.05
C ASN A 117 -8.68 -11.56 2.41
N TYR A 118 -7.97 -11.05 1.40
CA TYR A 118 -6.74 -10.28 1.59
C TYR A 118 -6.49 -9.28 0.48
N VAL A 119 -5.65 -8.31 0.79
CA VAL A 119 -5.00 -7.41 -0.17
C VAL A 119 -3.49 -7.57 0.00
N GLU A 120 -2.78 -7.86 -1.07
CA GLU A 120 -1.31 -7.85 -1.09
C GLU A 120 -0.82 -6.68 -1.94
N VAL A 121 0.15 -5.93 -1.43
CA VAL A 121 0.70 -4.78 -2.12
C VAL A 121 2.20 -4.90 -2.24
N THR A 122 2.69 -4.74 -3.47
CA THR A 122 4.11 -4.61 -3.77
C THR A 122 4.40 -3.17 -4.19
N SER A 123 5.51 -2.61 -3.70
CA SER A 123 6.04 -1.32 -4.14
C SER A 123 7.48 -1.49 -4.62
N THR A 124 7.84 -0.83 -5.71
CA THR A 124 9.20 -0.82 -6.26
C THR A 124 9.50 0.53 -6.92
N GLY A 125 10.76 0.96 -6.87
CA GLY A 125 11.22 2.20 -7.49
C GLY A 125 12.68 2.09 -7.92
N ALA A 126 13.13 2.99 -8.79
CA ALA A 126 14.52 3.02 -9.21
C ALA A 126 15.42 3.29 -8.00
N HIS A 127 16.36 2.37 -7.73
CA HIS A 127 17.25 2.43 -6.55
C HIS A 127 16.54 2.38 -5.19
N ILE A 128 15.26 2.02 -5.15
CA ILE A 128 14.48 1.83 -3.93
C ILE A 128 14.21 0.33 -3.76
N PRO A 129 14.50 -0.26 -2.58
CA PRO A 129 14.24 -1.67 -2.33
C PRO A 129 12.77 -2.02 -2.54
N CYS A 130 12.50 -3.17 -3.16
CA CYS A 130 11.14 -3.67 -3.26
C CYS A 130 10.59 -4.00 -1.87
N SER A 131 9.33 -3.64 -1.65
CA SER A 131 8.57 -3.97 -0.45
C SER A 131 7.32 -4.75 -0.84
N GLN A 132 6.94 -5.75 -0.05
CA GLN A 132 5.69 -6.48 -0.18
C GLN A 132 5.02 -6.57 1.18
N GLN A 133 3.72 -6.28 1.25
CA GLN A 133 2.92 -6.38 2.46
C GLN A 133 1.57 -7.05 2.14
N LEU A 134 1.27 -8.12 2.86
CA LEU A 134 -0.03 -8.78 2.82
C LEU A 134 -0.90 -8.31 3.99
N PHE A 135 -2.11 -7.87 3.68
CA PHE A 135 -3.13 -7.44 4.63
C PHE A 135 -4.28 -8.44 4.61
N THR A 136 -4.36 -9.29 5.62
CA THR A 136 -5.54 -10.14 5.86
C THR A 136 -6.73 -9.25 6.23
N ILE A 137 -7.82 -9.34 5.46
CA ILE A 137 -9.04 -8.57 5.63
C ILE A 137 -10.11 -9.45 6.31
N GLU A 138 -10.53 -10.54 5.67
CA GLU A 138 -11.60 -11.45 6.13
C GLU A 138 -12.84 -10.72 6.65
N GLN A 139 -13.30 -9.71 5.92
CA GLN A 139 -14.34 -8.78 6.35
C GLN A 139 -15.30 -8.46 5.19
N TRP A 140 -16.58 -8.29 5.51
CA TRP A 140 -17.53 -7.66 4.63
C TRP A 140 -17.31 -6.14 4.59
N LEU A 141 -17.29 -5.56 3.40
CA LEU A 141 -17.53 -4.14 3.15
C LEU A 141 -18.96 -4.00 2.64
N ALA A 142 -19.89 -3.78 3.56
CA ALA A 142 -21.32 -3.75 3.26
C ALA A 142 -22.07 -2.97 4.36
N THR A 143 -23.21 -2.38 4.03
CA THR A 143 -24.09 -1.73 5.03
C THR A 143 -25.22 -2.64 5.53
N ASP A 144 -25.44 -3.76 4.86
CA ASP A 144 -26.49 -4.74 5.16
C ASP A 144 -25.98 -6.00 5.88
N THR A 145 -24.66 -6.13 6.02
CA THR A 145 -24.00 -7.30 6.61
C THR A 145 -22.91 -6.86 7.59
N SER A 146 -22.85 -7.49 8.76
CA SER A 146 -21.83 -7.20 9.79
C SER A 146 -20.41 -7.24 9.19
N PRO A 147 -19.54 -6.24 9.45
CA PRO A 147 -19.65 -5.23 10.50
C PRO A 147 -20.47 -3.97 10.16
N TYR A 148 -21.21 -3.95 9.05
CA TYR A 148 -21.98 -2.77 8.59
C TYR A 148 -21.10 -1.57 8.23
N GLU A 149 -19.87 -1.83 7.82
CA GLU A 149 -18.89 -0.83 7.40
C GLU A 149 -18.55 -1.01 5.93
N LEU A 150 -18.31 0.09 5.21
CA LEU A 150 -17.78 0.07 3.84
C LEU A 150 -16.26 0.24 3.79
N THR A 151 -15.57 0.20 4.94
CA THR A 151 -14.12 0.32 5.03
C THR A 151 -13.51 -0.82 5.86
N ALA A 152 -12.29 -1.22 5.50
CA ALA A 152 -11.43 -2.07 6.33
C ALA A 152 -10.06 -1.41 6.48
N VAL A 153 -9.66 -1.12 7.72
CA VAL A 153 -8.33 -0.58 8.03
C VAL A 153 -7.45 -1.67 8.64
N ARG A 154 -6.22 -1.81 8.17
CA ARG A 154 -5.18 -2.66 8.76
C ARG A 154 -3.92 -1.82 8.97
N ASN A 155 -3.41 -1.78 10.19
CA ASN A 155 -2.20 -1.03 10.53
C ASN A 155 -1.19 -1.95 11.21
N TYR A 156 -0.09 -2.21 10.52
CA TYR A 156 1.01 -3.07 10.94
C TYR A 156 2.32 -2.31 11.16
N CYS A 157 2.31 -0.97 11.15
CA CYS A 157 3.51 -0.14 11.23
C CYS A 157 4.30 -0.29 12.55
N ASN A 158 3.68 -0.84 13.59
CA ASN A 158 4.29 -1.07 14.90
C ASN A 158 4.47 -2.56 15.26
N SER A 159 4.02 -3.48 14.41
CA SER A 159 4.04 -4.93 14.70
C SER A 159 5.38 -5.61 14.42
N ASP A 160 6.37 -4.90 13.88
CA ASP A 160 7.73 -5.43 13.70
C ASP A 160 8.48 -5.62 15.03
N ASP A 161 8.03 -5.02 16.14
CA ASP A 161 8.65 -5.26 17.44
C ASP A 161 8.35 -6.67 17.99
N ASP A 162 7.21 -7.27 17.65
CA ASP A 162 6.89 -8.65 18.04
C ASP A 162 7.74 -9.68 17.27
N GLY A 163 7.98 -9.46 15.98
CA GLY A 163 8.84 -10.32 15.16
C GLY A 163 10.32 -10.22 15.57
N VAL A 164 10.79 -9.01 15.89
CA VAL A 164 12.17 -8.75 16.35
C VAL A 164 12.39 -9.22 17.78
N GLN A 165 11.45 -9.02 18.70
CA GLN A 165 11.53 -9.58 20.06
C GLN A 165 11.51 -11.10 20.03
N LYS A 166 10.62 -11.74 19.25
CA LYS A 166 10.55 -13.21 19.17
C LYS A 166 11.84 -13.82 18.62
N ARG A 167 12.47 -13.17 17.63
CA ARG A 167 13.80 -13.54 17.09
C ARG A 167 14.94 -13.29 18.09
N ARG A 168 14.92 -12.17 18.83
CA ARG A 168 15.89 -11.88 19.91
C ARG A 168 15.75 -12.88 21.06
N HIS A 169 14.53 -13.28 21.41
CA HIS A 169 14.26 -14.22 22.48
C HIS A 169 14.67 -15.65 22.12
N THR A 170 14.38 -16.09 20.89
CA THR A 170 14.88 -17.39 20.38
C THR A 170 16.40 -17.39 20.25
N HIS A 171 17.01 -16.32 19.73
CA HIS A 171 18.47 -16.24 19.63
C HIS A 171 19.16 -16.21 21.02
N ARG A 172 18.55 -15.53 22.00
CA ARG A 172 19.01 -15.53 23.40
C ARG A 172 18.90 -16.91 24.04
N MET A 173 17.83 -17.65 23.79
CA MET A 173 17.68 -19.02 24.30
C MET A 173 18.67 -20.02 23.68
N ILE A 174 19.00 -19.88 22.39
CA ILE A 174 19.99 -20.74 21.72
C ILE A 174 21.40 -20.51 22.30
N ARG A 175 21.77 -19.24 22.57
CA ARG A 175 23.08 -18.90 23.17
C ARG A 175 23.25 -19.39 24.61
N SER A 176 22.17 -19.51 25.39
CA SER A 176 22.24 -20.05 26.75
C SER A 176 22.28 -21.58 26.82
N GLY A 177 22.06 -22.28 25.71
CA GLY A 177 21.95 -23.75 25.67
C GLY A 177 23.23 -24.51 25.31
N SER A 178 24.35 -23.86 24.98
CA SER A 178 25.56 -24.54 24.46
C SER A 178 26.73 -24.66 25.46
N SER A 179 26.45 -24.71 26.76
CA SER A 179 27.47 -24.98 27.78
C SER A 179 27.23 -26.33 28.43
N GLY A 180 27.76 -27.39 27.83
CA GLY A 180 27.87 -28.68 28.51
C GLY A 180 27.90 -29.87 27.58
N LEU A 181 29.13 -30.36 27.32
CA LEU A 181 29.56 -31.75 27.11
C LEU A 181 30.46 -31.90 25.88
N VAL A 182 31.77 -31.81 26.13
CA VAL A 182 32.76 -32.54 25.33
C VAL A 182 33.58 -33.36 26.34
N SER A 183 33.34 -34.67 26.39
CA SER A 183 34.26 -35.62 27.00
C SER A 183 34.15 -36.97 26.27
N ALA A 184 35.10 -37.18 25.37
CA ALA A 184 35.58 -38.45 24.80
C ALA A 184 36.86 -38.04 24.04
N VAL A 185 38.05 -38.55 24.34
CA VAL A 185 38.50 -39.95 24.36
C VAL A 185 39.53 -40.14 25.47
#